data_AF-A0A949YYH0-F1
#
_entry.id   AF-A0A949YYH0-F1
#
_cell.length_a   1.000
_cell.length_b   1.000
_cell.length_c   1.000
_cell.angle_alpha   90.00
_cell.angle_beta   90.00
_cell.angle_gamma   90.00
#
_symmetry.space_group_name_H-M   'P 1'
#
loop_
_entity.id
_entity.type
_entity.pdbx_description
1 polymer ?
#
loop_
_entity_poly.entity_id
_entity_poly.type
_entity_poly.pdbx_seq_one_letter_code
_entity_poly.pdbx_strand_id
1 'polypeptide(L)'
;MYEVDFDQIPALKKIPRTEWRNFEIDEDGSFIRWPSVDIHLDLDAIRSVVDPAWRRRSERMRRAHGREYGAAISKLRHERGLKQNEIRGISERQLRRVEGTGEISVRTLKLLAHAHGMNLDRYLDELSERTGSRRAAQDIKEDHA
;
A
#
# COMPACT_ATOMS: atom_id res chain seq x y z
N MET A 1 19.61 5.11 -25.41
CA MET A 1 18.16 5.33 -25.39
C MET A 1 17.56 4.19 -24.57
N TYR A 2 16.84 4.49 -23.50
CA TYR A 2 16.23 3.45 -22.66
C TYR A 2 14.75 3.35 -23.05
N GLU A 3 14.35 2.19 -23.55
CA GLU A 3 12.97 1.87 -23.91
C GLU A 3 12.48 0.76 -22.99
N VAL A 4 11.25 0.88 -22.51
CA VAL A 4 10.59 -0.11 -21.66
C VAL A 4 9.29 -0.50 -22.35
N ASP A 5 9.09 -1.80 -22.55
CA ASP A 5 7.86 -2.30 -23.14
C ASP A 5 6.70 -2.18 -22.12
N PHE A 6 5.51 -1.84 -22.60
CA PHE A 6 4.28 -1.81 -21.80
C PHE A 6 4.04 -3.17 -21.13
N ASP A 7 4.44 -4.26 -21.77
CA ASP A 7 4.34 -5.62 -21.22
C ASP A 7 5.26 -5.88 -20.03
N GLN A 8 6.26 -5.03 -19.78
CA GLN A 8 7.14 -5.18 -18.63
C GLN A 8 6.60 -4.50 -17.37
N ILE A 9 5.58 -3.64 -17.49
CA ILE A 9 4.91 -2.99 -16.36
C ILE A 9 3.50 -3.59 -16.22
N PRO A 10 3.20 -4.38 -15.17
CA PRO A 10 1.92 -5.07 -15.03
C PRO A 10 0.68 -4.16 -15.06
N ALA A 11 0.79 -2.92 -14.57
CA ALA A 11 -0.29 -1.93 -14.65
C ALA A 11 -0.60 -1.56 -16.11
N LEU A 12 0.44 -1.31 -16.91
CA LEU A 12 0.31 -0.87 -18.31
C LEU A 12 -0.24 -1.94 -19.26
N LYS A 13 -0.16 -3.22 -18.90
CA LYS A 13 -0.77 -4.33 -19.67
C LYS A 13 -2.28 -4.18 -19.87
N LYS A 14 -2.94 -3.47 -18.97
CA LYS A 14 -4.40 -3.30 -19.01
C LYS A 14 -4.84 -2.17 -19.94
N ILE A 15 -3.90 -1.40 -20.48
CA ILE A 15 -4.19 -0.24 -21.32
C ILE A 15 -4.35 -0.69 -22.78
N PRO A 16 -5.50 -0.43 -23.42
CA PRO A 16 -5.65 -0.66 -24.85
C PRO A 16 -4.59 0.11 -25.65
N ARG A 17 -4.05 -0.48 -26.71
CA ARG A 17 -3.02 0.18 -27.57
C ARG A 17 -3.42 1.55 -28.10
N THR A 18 -4.72 1.76 -28.31
CA THR A 18 -5.31 3.04 -28.76
C THR A 18 -5.21 4.14 -27.71
N GLU A 19 -5.10 3.77 -26.43
CA GLU A 19 -5.07 4.65 -25.27
C GLU A 19 -3.63 4.96 -24.81
N TRP A 20 -2.62 4.27 -25.34
CA TRP A 20 -1.22 4.41 -24.90
C TRP A 20 -0.69 5.83 -25.00
N ARG A 21 -1.14 6.61 -26.00
CA ARG A 21 -0.73 8.01 -26.21
C ARG A 21 -1.55 9.01 -25.42
N ASN A 22 -2.65 8.57 -24.80
CA ASN A 22 -3.57 9.43 -24.04
C ASN A 22 -3.13 9.49 -22.56
N PHE A 23 -1.84 9.77 -22.34
CA PHE A 23 -1.33 9.99 -21.00
C PHE A 23 -1.26 11.49 -20.70
N GLU A 24 -1.45 11.81 -19.44
CA GLU A 24 -1.27 13.15 -18.88
C GLU A 24 -0.13 13.08 -17.88
N ILE A 25 0.63 14.15 -17.76
CA ILE A 25 1.62 14.31 -16.69
C ILE A 25 0.93 15.11 -15.60
N ASP A 26 1.01 14.63 -14.36
CA ASP A 26 0.44 15.33 -13.21
C ASP A 26 1.08 16.73 -13.03
N GLU A 27 0.38 17.65 -12.39
CA GLU A 27 0.77 19.07 -12.32
C GLU A 27 2.16 19.29 -11.69
N ASP A 28 2.55 18.39 -10.78
CA ASP A 28 3.85 18.38 -10.11
C ASP A 28 4.94 17.58 -10.84
N GLY A 29 4.57 16.85 -11.92
CA GLY A 29 5.45 15.99 -12.68
C GLY A 29 5.82 14.67 -11.99
N SER A 30 5.20 14.33 -10.87
CA SER A 30 5.50 13.13 -10.08
C SER A 30 4.95 11.85 -10.74
N PHE A 31 3.84 11.97 -11.47
CA PHE A 31 3.14 10.84 -12.06
C PHE A 31 2.81 11.03 -13.54
N ILE A 32 2.82 9.91 -14.25
CA ILE A 32 2.20 9.76 -15.57
C ILE A 32 0.86 9.07 -15.36
N ARG A 33 -0.23 9.71 -15.78
CA ARG A 33 -1.60 9.25 -15.60
C ARG A 33 -2.22 8.83 -16.93
N TRP A 34 -2.93 7.70 -16.95
CA TRP A 34 -3.86 7.36 -18.04
C TRP A 34 -5.30 7.49 -17.54
N PRO A 35 -6.01 8.59 -17.87
CA PRO A 35 -7.34 8.88 -17.33
C PRO A 35 -8.40 7.82 -17.66
N SER A 36 -8.30 7.16 -18.81
CA SER A 36 -9.28 6.19 -19.30
C SER A 36 -9.32 4.88 -18.52
N VAL A 37 -8.23 4.54 -17.83
CA VAL A 37 -8.05 3.29 -17.10
C VAL A 37 -7.67 3.49 -15.64
N ASP A 38 -7.60 4.75 -15.20
CA ASP A 38 -7.26 5.17 -13.85
C ASP A 38 -5.93 4.57 -13.35
N ILE A 39 -4.88 4.72 -14.16
CA ILE A 39 -3.54 4.25 -13.84
C ILE A 39 -2.64 5.45 -13.58
N HIS A 40 -1.99 5.46 -12.41
CA HIS A 40 -0.92 6.38 -12.06
C HIS A 40 0.41 5.62 -12.04
N LEU A 41 1.39 6.10 -12.81
CA LEU A 41 2.70 5.51 -12.94
C LEU A 41 3.76 6.51 -12.49
N ASP A 42 4.48 6.20 -11.42
CA ASP A 42 5.61 6.99 -10.95
C ASP A 42 6.93 6.56 -11.62
N LEU A 43 7.96 7.41 -11.47
CA LEU A 43 9.30 7.13 -11.98
C LEU A 43 9.96 5.93 -11.29
N ASP A 44 9.57 5.63 -10.04
CA ASP A 44 10.10 4.50 -9.29
C ASP A 44 9.58 3.15 -9.82
N ALA A 45 8.33 3.09 -10.30
CA ALA A 45 7.75 1.95 -10.99
C ALA A 45 8.51 1.66 -12.29
N ILE A 46 8.79 2.69 -13.09
CA ILE A 46 9.61 2.55 -14.32
C ILE A 46 11.02 2.06 -13.96
N ARG A 47 11.66 2.68 -12.96
CA ARG A 47 13.00 2.31 -12.51
C ARG A 47 13.06 0.88 -11.97
N SER A 48 11.99 0.40 -11.33
CA SER A 48 11.91 -0.98 -10.82
C SER A 48 11.91 -2.03 -11.93
N VAL A 49 11.48 -1.67 -13.15
CA VAL A 49 11.51 -2.57 -14.30
C VAL A 49 12.92 -2.67 -14.90
N VAL A 50 13.61 -1.54 -15.00
CA VAL A 50 14.92 -1.43 -15.64
C VAL A 50 16.07 -1.86 -14.71
N ASP A 51 15.92 -1.67 -13.39
CA ASP A 51 16.97 -1.96 -12.40
C ASP A 51 16.51 -3.05 -11.38
N PRO A 52 16.94 -4.32 -11.57
CA PRO A 52 16.66 -5.40 -10.62
C PRO A 52 17.24 -5.19 -9.22
N ALA A 53 18.30 -4.39 -9.06
CA ALA A 53 18.84 -4.03 -7.75
C ALA A 53 17.93 -3.00 -7.06
N TRP A 54 17.41 -2.02 -7.80
CA TRP A 54 16.39 -1.09 -7.32
C TRP A 54 15.11 -1.82 -6.93
N ARG A 55 14.61 -2.75 -7.76
CA ARG A 55 13.45 -3.59 -7.44
C ARG A 55 13.62 -4.33 -6.10
N ARG A 56 14.77 -5.00 -5.92
CA ARG A 56 15.08 -5.70 -4.65
C ARG A 56 15.21 -4.74 -3.48
N ARG A 57 15.71 -3.53 -3.68
CA ARG A 57 15.82 -2.50 -2.63
C ARG A 57 14.44 -1.96 -2.24
N SER A 58 13.61 -1.56 -3.19
CA SER A 58 12.24 -1.10 -2.97
C SER A 58 11.41 -2.17 -2.25
N GLU A 59 11.47 -3.41 -2.72
CA GLU A 59 10.81 -4.55 -2.08
C GLU A 59 11.29 -4.84 -0.64
N ARG A 60 12.57 -4.60 -0.34
CA ARG A 60 13.09 -4.70 1.04
C ARG A 60 12.59 -3.55 1.91
N MET A 61 12.57 -2.32 1.38
CA MET A 61 12.05 -1.15 2.08
C MET A 61 10.56 -1.32 2.39
N ARG A 62 9.76 -1.71 1.38
CA ARG A 62 8.32 -2.03 1.53
C ARG A 62 8.08 -3.09 2.60
N ARG A 63 8.86 -4.18 2.61
CA ARG A 63 8.75 -5.21 3.67
C ARG A 63 9.18 -4.72 5.04
N ALA A 64 10.24 -3.92 5.14
CA ALA A 64 10.69 -3.37 6.42
C ALA A 64 9.61 -2.46 7.02
N HIS A 65 9.06 -1.58 6.19
CA HIS A 65 7.99 -0.67 6.56
C HIS A 65 6.69 -1.40 6.90
N GLY A 66 6.34 -2.43 6.12
CA GLY A 66 5.22 -3.32 6.43
C GLY A 66 5.37 -3.96 7.82
N ARG A 67 6.55 -4.47 8.17
CA ARG A 67 6.79 -5.04 9.51
C ARG A 67 6.60 -4.02 10.63
N GLU A 68 7.06 -2.79 10.46
CA GLU A 68 6.83 -1.71 11.42
C GLU A 68 5.34 -1.45 11.60
N TYR A 69 4.58 -1.43 10.51
CA TYR A 69 3.13 -1.24 10.51
C TYR A 69 2.38 -2.41 11.19
N GLY A 70 2.76 -3.65 10.88
CA GLY A 70 2.24 -4.85 11.54
C GLY A 70 2.53 -4.87 13.04
N ALA A 71 3.74 -4.43 13.43
CA ALA A 71 4.11 -4.28 14.84
C ALA A 71 3.27 -3.22 15.55
N ALA A 72 2.98 -2.09 14.89
CA ALA A 72 2.10 -1.07 15.46
C ALA A 72 0.66 -1.56 15.64
N ILE A 73 0.13 -2.34 14.69
CA ILE A 73 -1.18 -2.99 14.83
C ILE A 73 -1.17 -3.94 16.04
N SER A 74 -0.13 -4.76 16.18
CA SER A 74 0.01 -5.67 17.31
C SER A 74 0.07 -4.89 18.63
N LYS A 75 0.87 -3.82 18.69
CA LYS A 75 1.01 -2.97 19.87
C LYS A 75 -0.32 -2.34 20.26
N LEU A 76 -1.02 -1.70 19.32
CA LEU A 76 -2.33 -1.09 19.55
C LEU A 76 -3.36 -2.12 20.01
N ARG A 77 -3.31 -3.35 19.45
CA ARG A 77 -4.16 -4.47 19.88
C ARG A 77 -3.94 -4.82 21.35
N HIS A 78 -2.68 -4.98 21.77
CA HIS A 78 -2.36 -5.30 23.17
C HIS A 78 -2.69 -4.14 24.13
N GLU A 79 -2.40 -2.89 23.75
CA GLU A 79 -2.73 -1.69 24.54
C GLU A 79 -4.23 -1.58 24.84
N ARG A 80 -5.07 -1.93 23.87
CA ARG A 80 -6.53 -1.88 23.99
C ARG A 80 -7.14 -3.19 24.50
N GLY A 81 -6.31 -4.18 24.86
CA GLY A 81 -6.76 -5.47 25.40
C GLY A 81 -7.58 -6.33 24.43
N LEU A 82 -7.53 -6.04 23.12
CA LEU A 82 -8.34 -6.72 22.12
C LEU A 82 -7.77 -8.11 21.81
N LYS A 83 -8.54 -9.15 22.10
CA LYS A 83 -8.12 -10.54 21.84
C LYS A 83 -8.33 -10.91 20.38
N GLN A 84 -7.52 -11.84 19.89
CA GLN A 84 -7.56 -12.26 18.47
C GLN A 84 -8.93 -12.82 18.06
N ASN A 85 -9.63 -13.47 19.00
CA ASN A 85 -10.96 -14.05 18.80
C ASN A 85 -12.11 -13.02 18.86
N GLU A 86 -11.85 -11.79 19.32
CA GLU A 86 -12.85 -10.71 19.38
C GLU A 86 -12.95 -9.96 18.04
N ILE A 87 -11.99 -10.18 17.14
CA ILE A 87 -11.93 -9.53 15.82
C ILE A 87 -12.76 -10.33 14.82
N ARG A 88 -14.06 -10.05 14.77
CA ARG A 88 -14.98 -10.71 13.83
C ARG A 88 -14.57 -10.44 12.38
N GLY A 89 -14.50 -11.51 11.58
CA GLY A 89 -14.18 -11.42 10.15
C GLY A 89 -12.68 -11.52 9.81
N ILE A 90 -11.80 -11.67 10.81
CA ILE A 90 -10.37 -11.95 10.61
C ILE A 90 -10.03 -13.24 11.36
N SER A 91 -9.44 -14.22 10.67
CA SER A 91 -8.92 -15.42 11.34
C SER A 91 -7.64 -15.11 12.11
N GLU A 92 -7.36 -15.84 13.20
CA GLU A 92 -6.10 -15.68 13.96
C GLU A 92 -4.86 -15.83 13.07
N ARG A 93 -4.89 -16.75 12.09
CA ARG A 93 -3.80 -16.92 11.12
C ARG A 93 -3.62 -15.69 10.23
N GLN A 94 -4.71 -15.06 9.81
CA GLN A 94 -4.66 -13.83 9.01
C GLN A 94 -4.16 -12.66 9.86
N LEU A 95 -4.60 -12.55 11.11
CA LEU A 95 -4.15 -11.53 12.04
C LEU A 95 -2.64 -11.66 12.36
N ARG A 96 -2.14 -12.87 12.63
CA ARG A 96 -0.70 -13.11 12.84
C ARG A 96 0.13 -12.75 11.60
N ARG A 97 -0.40 -13.00 10.40
CA ARG A 97 0.29 -12.64 9.15
C ARG A 97 0.38 -11.12 8.99
N VAL A 98 -0.72 -10.42 9.24
CA VAL A 98 -0.78 -8.95 9.25
C VAL A 98 0.24 -8.38 10.24
N GLU A 99 0.22 -8.85 11.48
CA GLU A 99 1.12 -8.36 12.52
C GLU A 99 2.60 -8.68 12.23
N GLY A 100 2.89 -9.80 11.56
CA GLY A 100 4.25 -10.21 11.26
C GLY A 100 4.85 -9.66 9.96
N THR A 101 4.03 -9.39 8.94
CA THR A 101 4.51 -9.00 7.59
C THR A 101 4.11 -7.59 7.18
N GLY A 102 3.05 -7.04 7.78
CA GLY A 102 2.44 -5.78 7.33
C GLY A 102 1.61 -5.88 6.08
N GLU A 103 1.51 -7.05 5.45
CA GLU A 103 0.64 -7.24 4.29
C GLU A 103 -0.81 -7.24 4.75
N ILE A 104 -1.45 -6.08 4.63
CA ILE A 104 -2.83 -5.86 5.07
C ILE A 104 -3.66 -5.24 3.96
N SER A 105 -4.89 -5.72 3.81
CA SER A 105 -5.88 -5.10 2.92
C SER A 105 -6.66 -4.01 3.64
N VAL A 106 -7.16 -3.02 2.90
CA VAL A 106 -8.06 -1.98 3.45
C VAL A 106 -9.28 -2.60 4.14
N ARG A 107 -9.84 -3.70 3.61
CA ARG A 107 -10.94 -4.42 4.26
C ARG A 107 -10.54 -4.91 5.65
N THR A 108 -9.35 -5.49 5.78
CA THR A 108 -8.81 -5.96 7.07
C THR A 108 -8.59 -4.79 8.02
N LEU A 109 -8.08 -3.65 7.54
CA LEU A 109 -7.92 -2.43 8.35
C LEU A 109 -9.26 -1.92 8.87
N LYS A 110 -10.31 -1.91 8.04
CA LYS A 110 -11.66 -1.52 8.47
C LYS A 110 -12.22 -2.45 9.54
N LEU A 111 -11.98 -3.75 9.43
CA LEU A 111 -12.40 -4.73 10.44
C LEU A 111 -11.67 -4.53 11.77
N LEU A 112 -10.36 -4.23 11.73
CA LEU A 112 -9.58 -3.91 12.92
C LEU A 112 -10.04 -2.60 13.56
N ALA A 113 -10.19 -1.53 12.77
CA ALA A 113 -10.71 -0.25 13.24
C ALA A 113 -12.08 -0.42 13.93
N HIS A 114 -12.98 -1.17 13.29
CA HIS A 114 -14.30 -1.47 13.85
C HIS A 114 -14.22 -2.27 15.16
N ALA A 115 -13.34 -3.28 15.25
CA ALA A 115 -13.10 -4.02 16.48
C ALA A 115 -12.52 -3.14 17.61
N HIS A 116 -11.82 -2.07 17.24
CA HIS A 116 -11.34 -1.04 18.17
C HIS A 116 -12.36 0.07 18.46
N GLY A 117 -13.56 0.01 17.88
CA GLY A 117 -14.59 1.05 18.06
C GLY A 117 -14.23 2.39 17.40
N MET A 118 -13.37 2.37 16.38
CA MET A 118 -12.89 3.55 15.66
C MET A 118 -13.28 3.49 14.18
N ASN A 119 -13.32 4.65 13.52
CA ASN A 119 -13.36 4.70 12.07
C ASN A 119 -11.95 4.46 11.50
N LEU A 120 -11.86 4.23 10.19
CA LEU A 120 -10.59 3.91 9.53
C LEU A 120 -9.58 5.06 9.68
N ASP A 121 -9.99 6.31 9.51
CA ASP A 121 -9.08 7.46 9.59
C ASP A 121 -8.42 7.58 10.95
N ARG A 122 -9.21 7.54 12.03
CA ARG A 122 -8.69 7.60 13.41
C ARG A 122 -7.78 6.41 13.72
N TYR A 123 -8.10 5.24 13.16
CA TYR A 123 -7.27 4.05 13.32
C TYR A 123 -5.92 4.20 12.61
N LEU A 124 -5.90 4.76 11.39
CA LEU A 124 -4.66 5.05 10.66
C LEU A 124 -3.81 6.09 11.39
N ASP A 125 -4.42 7.13 11.95
CA ASP A 125 -3.70 8.16 12.72
C ASP A 125 -2.99 7.56 13.94
N GLU A 126 -3.69 6.72 14.73
CA GLU A 126 -3.11 6.02 15.89
C GLU A 126 -1.96 5.09 15.48
N LEU A 127 -2.03 4.45 14.30
CA LEU A 127 -0.94 3.62 13.77
C LEU A 127 0.24 4.46 13.29
N SER A 128 0.00 5.61 12.66
CA SER A 128 1.04 6.53 12.21
C SER A 128 1.82 7.15 13.37
N GLU A 129 1.16 7.49 14.47
CA GLU A 129 1.82 7.97 15.70
C GLU A 129 2.76 6.91 16.30
N ARG A 130 2.46 5.62 16.10
CA ARG A 130 3.24 4.51 16.68
C ARG A 130 4.36 4.01 15.78
N THR A 131 4.24 4.19 14.47
CA THR A 131 5.28 3.81 13.49
C THR A 131 6.24 4.96 13.20
N GLY A 132 5.88 6.21 13.52
CA GLY A 132 6.65 7.39 13.12
C GLY A 132 6.66 7.62 11.61
N SER A 133 5.81 6.91 10.85
CA SER A 133 5.76 6.94 9.39
C SER A 133 4.42 7.42 8.89
N ARG A 134 4.40 8.68 8.44
CA ARG A 134 3.25 9.33 7.82
C ARG A 134 3.04 8.86 6.36
N ARG A 135 4.08 8.33 5.71
CA ARG A 135 4.10 7.95 4.28
C ARG A 135 3.25 6.73 3.92
N ALA A 136 3.31 5.62 4.67
CA ALA A 136 2.53 4.43 4.33
C ALA A 136 1.01 4.57 4.52
N ALA A 137 0.59 5.47 5.42
CA ALA A 137 -0.82 5.83 5.54
C ALA A 137 -1.28 6.71 4.36
N GLN A 138 -0.36 7.43 3.71
CA GLN A 138 -0.63 8.18 2.47
C GLN A 138 -0.69 7.23 1.27
N ASP A 139 0.27 6.30 1.11
CA ASP A 139 0.25 5.32 0.01
C ASP A 139 -1.04 4.48 0.01
N ILE A 140 -1.53 4.06 1.19
CA ILE A 140 -2.79 3.30 1.32
C ILE A 140 -4.03 4.16 1.07
N LYS A 141 -3.94 5.48 1.31
CA LYS A 141 -5.03 6.45 1.03
C LYS A 141 -5.06 6.84 -0.45
N GLU A 142 -3.91 6.96 -1.10
CA GLU A 142 -3.74 7.37 -2.49
C GLU A 142 -4.11 6.26 -3.49
N ASP A 143 -3.87 4.98 -3.16
CA ASP A 143 -4.29 3.83 -3.98
C ASP A 143 -5.83 3.68 -4.11
N HIS A 144 -6.61 4.48 -3.38
CA HIS A 144 -8.07 4.33 -3.26
C HIS A 144 -8.87 5.65 -3.17
N ALA A 145 -8.26 6.79 -3.48
CA ALA A 145 -8.93 8.08 -3.67
C ALA A 145 -9.35 8.27 -5.13
#